data_AF-A0A7X0LNK6-F1
#
_entry.id   AF-A0A7X0LNK6-F1
#
_cell.length_a   1.000
_cell.length_b   1.000
_cell.length_c   1.000
_cell.angle_alpha   90.00
_cell.angle_beta   90.00
_cell.angle_gamma   90.00
#
_symmetry.space_group_name_H-M   'P 1'
#
loop_
_entity.id
_entity.type
_entity.pdbx_description
1 polymer ?
#
loop_
_entity_poly.entity_id
_entity_poly.type
_entity_poly.pdbx_seq_one_letter_code
_entity_poly.pdbx_strand_id
1 'polypeptide(L)'
;MNQDRPLPAPAPAPPRRSPARAPRAPRAPRPVRLGPRSVAALALVSAVGVMAFGWPLLADSAAGLAHSRDAPWLFAALLPLLVAVVVATIADAGLDAKAVAMLGVLAAVGAALRPLGAGTAGLEPMFFLMVLSGRVLGPGFGFVLGSVTIFASALLTGGVGPWMPFQMLAMGWFTMGAGLLPGWQRLRGRAELVLLAVYGAAASFFYGTVMNLQGWTYLAGLSTGVSFVPGDPVHENLVRFLAYCLATSVGWDLGRAVLTVVLTLTVGPALLKALRRATRRAAFAAPVAFEDVRADAPDAPGAPQER
;
A
#
# COMPACT_ATOMS: atom_id res chain seq x y z
N MET A 1 72.62 51.66 37.83
CA MET A 1 73.14 50.28 37.67
C MET A 1 72.61 49.49 38.87
N ASN A 2 71.78 48.46 38.81
CA ASN A 2 71.33 47.62 37.72
C ASN A 2 69.89 47.20 38.06
N GLN A 3 68.95 47.42 37.13
CA GLN A 3 67.66 46.74 37.11
C GLN A 3 67.92 45.29 36.72
N ASP A 4 67.23 44.32 37.36
CA ASP A 4 66.80 43.05 36.75
C ASP A 4 66.20 42.14 37.84
N ARG A 5 64.90 42.31 38.10
CA ARG A 5 64.07 41.23 38.66
C ARG A 5 63.28 40.64 37.50
N PRO A 6 63.44 39.34 37.16
CA PRO A 6 62.64 38.73 36.12
C PRO A 6 61.17 38.68 36.55
N LEU A 7 60.28 39.12 35.66
CA LEU A 7 58.83 39.03 35.86
C LEU A 7 58.38 37.56 35.80
N PRO A 8 57.41 37.14 36.64
CA PRO A 8 56.89 35.78 36.61
C PRO A 8 56.18 35.49 35.27
N ALA A 9 56.40 34.29 34.73
CA ALA A 9 55.84 33.85 33.47
C ALA A 9 54.30 33.82 33.50
N PRO A 10 53.62 34.17 32.38
CA PRO A 10 52.16 34.14 32.32
C PRO A 10 51.63 32.70 32.42
N ALA A 11 50.57 32.52 33.20
CA ALA A 11 49.91 31.23 33.38
C ALA A 11 49.39 30.66 32.04
N PRO A 12 49.43 29.33 31.85
CA PRO A 12 48.97 28.71 30.62
C PRO A 12 47.47 28.96 30.41
N ALA A 13 47.11 29.39 29.21
CA ALA A 13 45.72 29.64 28.83
C ALA A 13 44.89 28.34 28.94
N PRO A 14 43.63 28.42 29.41
CA PRO A 14 42.77 27.25 29.51
C PRO A 14 42.55 26.62 28.12
N PRO A 15 42.46 25.28 28.02
CA PRO A 15 42.26 24.61 26.75
C PRO A 15 40.96 25.09 26.11
N ARG A 16 41.05 25.58 24.87
CA ARG A 16 39.88 25.95 24.07
C ARG A 16 39.00 24.71 23.93
N ARG A 17 37.82 24.71 24.55
CA ARG A 17 36.82 23.67 24.35
C ARG A 17 36.46 23.67 22.86
N SER A 18 36.83 22.60 22.16
CA SER A 18 36.38 22.33 20.80
C SER A 18 34.86 22.44 20.76
N PRO A 19 34.27 23.15 19.78
CA PRO A 19 32.82 23.26 19.69
C PRO A 19 32.23 21.86 19.60
N ALA A 20 31.38 21.52 20.58
CA ALA A 20 30.67 20.26 20.61
C ALA A 20 29.97 20.07 19.26
N ARG A 21 30.34 19.01 18.55
CA ARG A 21 29.79 18.67 17.23
C ARG A 21 28.27 18.63 17.36
N ALA A 22 27.58 19.57 16.72
CA ALA A 22 26.12 19.66 16.76
C ALA A 22 25.51 18.28 16.48
N PRO A 23 24.51 17.83 17.27
CA PRO A 23 23.88 16.53 17.06
C PRO A 23 23.37 16.45 15.62
N ARG A 24 23.91 15.50 14.86
CA ARG A 24 23.49 15.25 13.46
C ARG A 24 21.98 15.07 13.46
N ALA A 25 21.28 15.91 12.69
CA ALA A 25 19.84 15.81 12.53
C ALA A 25 19.42 14.36 12.25
N PRO A 26 18.40 13.82 12.95
CA PRO A 26 18.00 12.44 12.79
C PRO A 26 17.67 12.17 11.32
N ARG A 27 18.40 11.21 10.72
CA ARG A 27 18.22 10.81 9.32
C ARG A 27 16.75 10.46 9.09
N ALA A 28 16.17 11.06 8.04
CA ALA A 28 14.80 10.78 7.65
C ALA A 28 14.58 9.26 7.48
N PRO A 29 13.47 8.71 7.97
CA PRO A 29 13.22 7.27 7.93
C PRO A 29 13.21 6.79 6.48
N ARG A 30 14.01 5.76 6.22
CA ARG A 30 14.06 5.09 4.91
C ARG A 30 12.74 4.35 4.69
N PRO A 31 12.12 4.43 3.51
CA PRO A 31 10.96 3.61 3.20
C PRO A 31 11.35 2.14 3.30
N VAL A 32 10.43 1.32 3.81
CA VAL A 32 10.53 -0.15 3.81
C VAL A 32 10.71 -0.57 2.35
N ARG A 33 11.94 -0.91 1.96
CA ARG A 33 12.19 -1.44 0.62
C ARG A 33 11.50 -2.79 0.55
N LEU A 34 10.64 -2.99 -0.44
CA LEU A 34 10.07 -4.31 -0.69
C LEU A 34 11.22 -5.30 -0.86
N GLY A 35 11.26 -6.32 -0.01
CA GLY A 35 12.19 -7.44 -0.18
C GLY A 35 11.82 -8.22 -1.44
N PRO A 36 12.77 -8.93 -2.07
CA PRO A 36 12.51 -9.73 -3.27
C PRO A 36 11.38 -10.76 -3.06
N ARG A 37 11.24 -11.29 -1.84
CA ARG A 37 10.14 -12.20 -1.46
C ARG A 37 8.77 -11.52 -1.50
N SER A 38 8.65 -10.32 -0.92
CA SER A 38 7.40 -9.55 -0.97
C SER A 38 7.03 -9.16 -2.39
N VAL A 39 8.02 -8.83 -3.24
CA VAL A 39 7.78 -8.57 -4.66
C VAL A 39 7.27 -9.84 -5.36
N ALA A 40 7.91 -10.99 -5.13
CA ALA A 40 7.49 -12.26 -5.72
C ALA A 40 6.07 -12.65 -5.28
N ALA A 41 5.74 -12.50 -3.98
CA ALA A 41 4.41 -12.76 -3.46
C ALA A 41 3.35 -11.83 -4.08
N LEU A 42 3.62 -10.52 -4.14
CA LEU A 42 2.71 -9.56 -4.77
C LEU A 42 2.55 -9.83 -6.27
N ALA A 43 3.62 -10.21 -6.96
CA ALA A 43 3.59 -10.55 -8.38
C ALA A 43 2.77 -11.82 -8.63
N LEU A 44 2.98 -12.87 -7.84
CA LEU A 44 2.22 -14.12 -7.94
C LEU A 44 0.73 -13.89 -7.71
N VAL A 45 0.37 -13.14 -6.66
CA VAL A 45 -1.02 -12.80 -6.36
C VAL A 45 -1.63 -11.92 -7.43
N SER A 46 -0.85 -10.99 -7.98
CA SER A 46 -1.31 -10.17 -9.08
C SER A 46 -1.52 -11.00 -10.34
N ALA A 47 -0.66 -11.98 -10.62
CA ALA A 47 -0.82 -12.90 -11.74
C ALA A 47 -2.06 -13.77 -11.58
N VAL A 48 -2.26 -14.38 -10.39
CA VAL A 48 -3.49 -15.14 -10.07
C VAL A 48 -4.73 -14.27 -10.21
N GLY A 49 -4.65 -13.02 -9.74
CA GLY A 49 -5.71 -12.04 -9.90
C GLY A 49 -6.05 -11.73 -11.35
N VAL A 50 -5.04 -11.43 -12.17
CA VAL A 50 -5.22 -11.16 -13.61
C VAL A 50 -5.81 -12.38 -14.32
N MET A 51 -5.37 -13.59 -13.98
CA MET A 51 -5.98 -14.82 -14.49
C MET A 51 -7.43 -14.94 -14.04
N ALA A 52 -7.75 -14.64 -12.78
CA ALA A 52 -9.12 -14.72 -12.27
C ALA A 52 -10.07 -13.70 -12.92
N PHE A 53 -9.60 -12.48 -13.23
CA PHE A 53 -10.39 -11.47 -13.95
C PHE A 53 -10.45 -11.70 -15.47
N GLY A 54 -9.38 -12.26 -16.06
CA GLY A 54 -9.23 -12.42 -17.51
C GLY A 54 -9.70 -13.76 -18.06
N TRP A 55 -9.72 -14.82 -17.26
CA TRP A 55 -10.19 -16.16 -17.63
C TRP A 55 -11.55 -16.15 -18.33
N PRO A 56 -12.58 -15.42 -17.83
CA PRO A 56 -13.89 -15.43 -18.46
C PRO A 56 -13.89 -14.89 -19.90
N LEU A 57 -12.91 -14.07 -20.29
CA LEU A 57 -12.78 -13.56 -21.67
C LEU A 57 -12.23 -14.60 -22.66
N LEU A 58 -11.62 -15.67 -22.14
CA LEU A 58 -10.89 -16.68 -22.93
C LEU A 58 -11.60 -18.04 -22.93
N ALA A 59 -12.67 -18.20 -22.16
CA ALA A 59 -13.41 -19.46 -22.04
C ALA A 59 -14.40 -19.65 -23.21
N ASP A 60 -14.36 -20.82 -23.85
CA ASP A 60 -15.24 -21.20 -24.96
C ASP A 60 -16.70 -21.40 -24.53
N SER A 61 -17.60 -21.28 -25.50
CA SER A 61 -19.07 -21.38 -25.36
C SER A 61 -19.59 -22.70 -24.75
N ALA A 62 -18.81 -23.79 -24.82
CA ALA A 62 -19.14 -25.08 -24.20
C ALA A 62 -19.05 -25.06 -22.65
N ALA A 63 -18.27 -24.13 -22.07
CA ALA A 63 -18.26 -23.92 -20.63
C ALA A 63 -19.47 -23.08 -20.16
N GLY A 64 -20.21 -22.46 -21.10
CA GLY A 64 -21.34 -21.53 -20.96
C GLY A 64 -22.33 -21.83 -19.84
N LEU A 65 -22.72 -23.10 -19.71
CA LEU A 65 -23.75 -23.59 -18.79
C LEU A 65 -23.17 -24.17 -17.48
N ALA A 66 -21.86 -24.33 -17.38
CA ALA A 66 -21.13 -24.71 -16.16
C ALA A 66 -20.64 -23.48 -15.36
N HIS A 67 -20.55 -22.30 -16.01
CA HIS A 67 -19.91 -21.07 -15.51
C HIS A 67 -20.50 -20.46 -14.22
N SER A 68 -21.77 -20.71 -13.89
CA SER A 68 -22.41 -20.20 -12.67
C SER A 68 -22.25 -21.11 -11.46
N ARG A 69 -21.81 -22.38 -11.65
CA ARG A 69 -21.56 -23.33 -10.55
C ARG A 69 -20.11 -23.36 -10.06
N ASP A 70 -19.16 -22.93 -10.88
CA ASP A 70 -17.72 -22.95 -10.53
C ASP A 70 -17.21 -21.65 -9.90
N ALA A 71 -17.90 -20.52 -10.14
CA ALA A 71 -17.58 -19.22 -9.55
C ALA A 71 -17.53 -19.22 -8.00
N PRO A 72 -18.40 -19.95 -7.27
CA PRO A 72 -18.30 -20.11 -5.81
C PRO A 72 -17.05 -20.89 -5.36
N TRP A 73 -16.55 -21.84 -6.15
CA TRP A 73 -15.36 -22.65 -5.80
C TRP A 73 -14.06 -21.89 -6.06
N LEU A 74 -13.99 -21.14 -7.16
CA LEU A 74 -12.92 -20.17 -7.41
C LEU A 74 -12.85 -19.13 -6.30
N PHE A 75 -14.00 -18.63 -5.85
CA PHE A 75 -14.14 -17.76 -4.67
C PHE A 75 -13.63 -18.42 -3.38
N ALA A 76 -14.05 -19.66 -3.10
CA ALA A 76 -13.65 -20.41 -1.92
C ALA A 76 -12.15 -20.75 -1.90
N ALA A 77 -11.49 -20.83 -3.06
CA ALA A 77 -10.04 -21.02 -3.18
C ALA A 77 -9.26 -19.69 -3.11
N LEU A 78 -9.79 -18.62 -3.71
CA LEU A 78 -9.13 -17.30 -3.72
C LEU A 78 -9.06 -16.66 -2.33
N LEU A 79 -10.12 -16.81 -1.53
CA LEU A 79 -10.21 -16.17 -0.22
C LEU A 79 -9.14 -16.70 0.77
N PRO A 80 -8.97 -18.03 0.97
CA PRO A 80 -7.87 -18.57 1.78
C PRO A 80 -6.50 -18.24 1.21
N LEU A 81 -6.34 -18.20 -0.11
CA LEU A 81 -5.07 -17.84 -0.75
C LEU A 81 -4.71 -16.36 -0.50
N LEU A 82 -5.69 -15.45 -0.62
CA LEU A 82 -5.52 -14.03 -0.29
C LEU A 82 -5.24 -13.84 1.20
N VAL A 83 -5.93 -14.56 2.08
CA VAL A 83 -5.66 -14.55 3.52
C VAL A 83 -4.25 -15.09 3.80
N ALA A 84 -3.85 -16.21 3.20
CA ALA A 84 -2.52 -16.78 3.35
C ALA A 84 -1.43 -15.83 2.84
N VAL A 85 -1.69 -15.10 1.77
CA VAL A 85 -0.80 -14.06 1.23
C VAL A 85 -0.72 -12.86 2.14
N VAL A 86 -1.86 -12.38 2.67
CA VAL A 86 -1.90 -11.29 3.64
C VAL A 86 -1.12 -11.70 4.89
N VAL A 87 -1.32 -12.93 5.38
CA VAL A 87 -0.60 -13.49 6.54
C VAL A 87 0.90 -13.66 6.21
N ALA A 88 1.26 -14.15 5.03
CA ALA A 88 2.65 -14.31 4.60
C ALA A 88 3.34 -12.95 4.42
N THR A 89 2.66 -11.96 3.86
CA THR A 89 3.19 -10.59 3.73
C THR A 89 3.32 -9.91 5.09
N ILE A 90 2.40 -10.16 6.03
CA ILE A 90 2.49 -9.74 7.43
C ILE A 90 3.68 -10.42 8.14
N ALA A 91 3.88 -11.72 7.91
CA ALA A 91 4.95 -12.49 8.53
C ALA A 91 6.35 -12.12 7.98
N ASP A 92 6.49 -11.98 6.66
CA ASP A 92 7.76 -11.66 5.99
C ASP A 92 8.18 -10.20 6.16
N ALA A 93 7.23 -9.28 6.33
CA ALA A 93 7.55 -7.85 6.50
C ALA A 93 8.10 -7.49 7.89
N GLY A 94 8.19 -8.46 8.81
CA GLY A 94 8.64 -8.21 10.19
C GLY A 94 7.78 -7.15 10.87
N LEU A 95 6.45 -7.27 10.74
CA LEU A 95 5.54 -6.25 11.23
C LEU A 95 5.61 -6.12 12.76
N ASP A 96 6.23 -5.04 13.22
CA ASP A 96 6.10 -4.57 14.60
C ASP A 96 4.60 -4.46 14.95
N ALA A 97 4.22 -4.82 16.17
CA ALA A 97 2.84 -4.78 16.65
C ALA A 97 2.16 -3.42 16.38
N LYS A 98 2.94 -2.33 16.37
CA LYS A 98 2.49 -0.98 15.99
C LYS A 98 2.10 -0.85 14.52
N ALA A 99 2.81 -1.51 13.61
CA ALA A 99 2.49 -1.49 12.19
C ALA A 99 1.18 -2.24 11.92
N VAL A 100 0.97 -3.38 12.59
CA VAL A 100 -0.31 -4.11 12.58
C VAL A 100 -1.44 -3.26 13.16
N ALA A 101 -1.19 -2.58 14.29
CA ALA A 101 -2.18 -1.68 14.90
C ALA A 101 -2.55 -0.51 13.97
N MET A 102 -1.56 0.10 13.29
CA MET A 102 -1.80 1.16 12.31
C MET A 102 -2.60 0.66 11.11
N LEU A 103 -2.31 -0.54 10.60
CA LEU A 103 -3.11 -1.18 9.56
C LEU A 103 -4.55 -1.39 10.01
N GLY A 104 -4.75 -1.90 11.24
CA GLY A 104 -6.09 -2.11 11.81
C GLY A 104 -6.89 -0.81 11.94
N VAL A 105 -6.27 0.26 12.47
CA VAL A 105 -6.94 1.57 12.61
C VAL A 105 -7.30 2.15 11.23
N LEU A 106 -6.37 2.14 10.27
CA LEU A 106 -6.63 2.67 8.93
C LEU A 106 -7.68 1.83 8.19
N ALA A 107 -7.65 0.50 8.35
CA ALA A 107 -8.66 -0.38 7.80
C ALA A 107 -10.04 -0.14 8.43
N ALA A 108 -10.12 0.07 9.73
CA ALA A 108 -11.38 0.39 10.40
C ALA A 108 -11.97 1.72 9.90
N VAL A 109 -11.14 2.77 9.78
CA VAL A 109 -11.58 4.06 9.22
C VAL A 109 -12.02 3.90 7.77
N GLY A 110 -11.24 3.23 6.94
CA GLY A 110 -11.61 2.97 5.54
C GLY A 110 -12.90 2.16 5.41
N ALA A 111 -13.09 1.16 6.28
CA ALA A 111 -14.26 0.31 6.29
C ALA A 111 -15.52 1.07 6.70
N ALA A 112 -15.41 2.02 7.62
CA ALA A 112 -16.49 2.92 8.04
C ALA A 112 -16.81 4.01 7.00
N LEU A 113 -15.83 4.43 6.18
CA LEU A 113 -16.05 5.40 5.10
C LEU A 113 -16.79 4.81 3.89
N ARG A 114 -16.73 3.49 3.71
CA ARG A 114 -17.31 2.84 2.53
C ARG A 114 -18.85 2.93 2.48
N PRO A 115 -19.61 2.67 3.57
CA PRO A 115 -21.06 2.85 3.57
C PRO A 115 -21.52 4.28 3.25
N LEU A 116 -20.71 5.29 3.60
CA LEU A 116 -21.04 6.70 3.34
C LEU A 116 -21.07 7.03 1.83
N GLY A 117 -20.40 6.24 1.00
CA GLY A 117 -20.42 6.38 -0.45
C GLY A 117 -21.40 5.46 -1.18
N ALA A 118 -21.99 4.50 -0.47
CA ALA A 118 -22.98 3.61 -1.06
C ALA A 118 -24.28 4.38 -1.35
N GLY A 119 -24.66 4.48 -2.62
CA GLY A 119 -25.91 5.13 -3.06
C GLY A 119 -25.81 6.64 -3.36
N THR A 120 -24.66 7.28 -3.15
CA THR A 120 -24.47 8.73 -3.35
C THR A 120 -23.72 9.04 -4.65
N ALA A 121 -24.20 8.54 -5.79
CA ALA A 121 -23.64 8.82 -7.12
C ALA A 121 -22.10 8.61 -7.25
N GLY A 122 -21.55 7.65 -6.50
CA GLY A 122 -20.12 7.28 -6.55
C GLY A 122 -19.22 8.10 -5.63
N LEU A 123 -19.78 8.93 -4.75
CA LEU A 123 -19.02 9.69 -3.77
C LEU A 123 -18.42 8.78 -2.68
N GLU A 124 -17.29 8.14 -2.95
CA GLU A 124 -16.64 7.18 -2.05
C GLU A 124 -15.36 7.75 -1.39
N PRO A 125 -15.44 8.31 -0.15
CA PRO A 125 -14.29 8.94 0.51
C PRO A 125 -13.16 7.95 0.85
N MET A 126 -13.48 6.66 0.88
CA MET A 126 -12.52 5.59 1.12
C MET A 126 -11.35 5.65 0.12
N PHE A 127 -11.61 5.94 -1.16
CA PHE A 127 -10.57 5.96 -2.21
C PHE A 127 -9.50 7.03 -1.94
N PHE A 128 -9.94 8.22 -1.52
CA PHE A 128 -9.04 9.28 -1.07
C PHE A 128 -8.11 8.82 0.06
N LEU A 129 -8.67 8.16 1.09
CA LEU A 129 -7.87 7.65 2.20
C LEU A 129 -6.86 6.59 1.72
N MET A 130 -7.28 5.69 0.83
CA MET A 130 -6.42 4.62 0.30
C MET A 130 -5.27 5.17 -0.54
N VAL A 131 -5.49 6.15 -1.43
CA VAL A 131 -4.42 6.78 -2.22
C VAL A 131 -3.34 7.35 -1.29
N LEU A 132 -3.74 8.13 -0.29
CA LEU A 132 -2.80 8.77 0.62
C LEU A 132 -2.10 7.77 1.54
N SER A 133 -2.82 6.74 1.99
CA SER A 133 -2.25 5.69 2.83
C SER A 133 -1.25 4.84 2.06
N GLY A 134 -1.57 4.41 0.85
CA GLY A 134 -0.64 3.69 -0.03
C GLY A 134 0.62 4.50 -0.32
N ARG A 135 0.47 5.80 -0.56
CA ARG A 135 1.59 6.74 -0.74
C ARG A 135 2.47 6.93 0.50
N VAL A 136 1.98 6.68 1.71
CA VAL A 136 2.78 6.85 2.93
C VAL A 136 3.35 5.52 3.42
N LEU A 137 2.58 4.44 3.33
CA LEU A 137 2.94 3.13 3.84
C LEU A 137 3.77 2.30 2.84
N GLY A 138 3.71 2.64 1.56
CA GLY A 138 4.38 1.92 0.49
C GLY A 138 3.52 0.80 -0.10
N PRO A 139 4.03 0.11 -1.13
CA PRO A 139 3.23 -0.76 -1.99
C PRO A 139 2.74 -2.04 -1.29
N GLY A 140 3.58 -2.72 -0.52
CA GLY A 140 3.20 -3.96 0.18
C GLY A 140 2.16 -3.73 1.28
N PHE A 141 2.42 -2.75 2.15
CA PHE A 141 1.44 -2.33 3.15
C PHE A 141 0.17 -1.76 2.52
N GLY A 142 0.30 -1.04 1.41
CA GLY A 142 -0.83 -0.53 0.64
C GLY A 142 -1.73 -1.66 0.15
N PHE A 143 -1.15 -2.70 -0.45
CA PHE A 143 -1.90 -3.88 -0.89
C PHE A 143 -2.69 -4.52 0.26
N VAL A 144 -2.00 -4.80 1.38
CA VAL A 144 -2.62 -5.41 2.56
C VAL A 144 -3.71 -4.51 3.13
N LEU A 145 -3.45 -3.20 3.26
CA LEU A 145 -4.43 -2.24 3.75
C LEU A 145 -5.69 -2.23 2.89
N GLY A 146 -5.55 -2.17 1.57
CA GLY A 146 -6.69 -2.19 0.63
C GLY A 146 -7.54 -3.45 0.79
N SER A 147 -6.90 -4.62 0.79
CA SER A 147 -7.56 -5.91 0.95
C SER A 147 -8.28 -6.04 2.29
N VAL A 148 -7.59 -5.74 3.40
CA VAL A 148 -8.16 -5.84 4.76
C VAL A 148 -9.29 -4.85 4.97
N THR A 149 -9.20 -3.64 4.39
CA THR A 149 -10.28 -2.65 4.49
C THR A 149 -11.56 -3.13 3.83
N ILE A 150 -11.46 -3.70 2.63
CA ILE A 150 -12.63 -4.26 1.92
C ILE A 150 -13.23 -5.42 2.72
N PHE A 151 -12.39 -6.32 3.23
CA PHE A 151 -12.82 -7.45 4.04
C PHE A 151 -13.55 -7.00 5.31
N ALA A 152 -12.94 -6.08 6.08
CA ALA A 152 -13.53 -5.53 7.28
C ALA A 152 -14.87 -4.82 6.98
N SER A 153 -14.93 -4.06 5.89
CA SER A 153 -16.16 -3.38 5.48
C SER A 153 -17.28 -4.35 5.08
N ALA A 154 -16.93 -5.44 4.39
CA ALA A 154 -17.89 -6.49 4.04
C ALA A 154 -18.46 -7.17 5.28
N LEU A 155 -17.62 -7.43 6.31
CA LEU A 155 -18.10 -7.94 7.60
C LEU A 155 -19.04 -6.95 8.29
N LEU A 156 -18.69 -5.66 8.32
CA LEU A 156 -19.50 -4.61 8.96
C LEU A 156 -20.87 -4.41 8.30
N THR A 157 -20.95 -4.59 6.98
CA THR A 157 -22.16 -4.35 6.20
C THR A 157 -22.95 -5.61 5.87
N GLY A 158 -22.46 -6.78 6.30
CA GLY A 158 -23.03 -8.08 5.89
C GLY A 158 -22.83 -8.40 4.40
N GLY A 159 -21.98 -7.65 3.69
CA GLY A 159 -21.71 -7.79 2.25
C GLY A 159 -20.70 -8.89 1.88
N VAL A 160 -20.59 -9.93 2.70
CA VAL A 160 -19.72 -11.08 2.43
C VAL A 160 -20.31 -11.91 1.30
N GLY A 161 -19.60 -12.02 0.18
CA GLY A 161 -20.09 -12.81 -0.96
C GLY A 161 -19.02 -13.06 -2.02
N PRO A 162 -19.37 -13.80 -3.09
CA PRO A 162 -18.44 -14.25 -4.13
C PRO A 162 -17.61 -13.16 -4.80
N TRP A 163 -18.14 -11.93 -4.86
CA TRP A 163 -17.48 -10.75 -5.44
C TRP A 163 -16.40 -10.14 -4.53
N MET A 164 -16.41 -10.46 -3.24
CA MET A 164 -15.59 -9.76 -2.24
C MET A 164 -14.07 -9.95 -2.45
N PRO A 165 -13.52 -11.14 -2.78
CA PRO A 165 -12.08 -11.30 -3.01
C PRO A 165 -11.59 -10.48 -4.20
N PHE A 166 -12.43 -10.33 -5.23
CA PHE A 166 -12.13 -9.46 -6.37
C PHE A 166 -12.06 -8.00 -5.95
N GLN A 167 -12.98 -7.55 -5.08
CA GLN A 167 -12.92 -6.21 -4.50
C GLN A 167 -11.68 -6.02 -3.61
N MET A 168 -11.32 -7.03 -2.81
CA MET A 168 -10.13 -6.99 -1.96
C MET A 168 -8.88 -6.83 -2.82
N LEU A 169 -8.74 -7.65 -3.85
CA LEU A 169 -7.63 -7.64 -4.78
C LEU A 169 -7.55 -6.33 -5.57
N ALA A 170 -8.67 -5.87 -6.14
CA ALA A 170 -8.73 -4.62 -6.89
C ALA A 170 -8.39 -3.41 -6.01
N MET A 171 -8.89 -3.36 -4.77
CA MET A 171 -8.55 -2.31 -3.82
C MET A 171 -7.10 -2.42 -3.32
N GLY A 172 -6.60 -3.64 -3.18
CA GLY A 172 -5.20 -3.92 -2.89
C GLY A 172 -4.30 -3.35 -3.99
N TRP A 173 -4.58 -3.63 -5.26
CA TRP A 173 -3.86 -3.05 -6.40
C TRP A 173 -3.97 -1.52 -6.46
N PHE A 174 -5.18 -0.99 -6.26
CA PHE A 174 -5.44 0.46 -6.21
C PHE A 174 -4.57 1.15 -5.15
N THR A 175 -4.46 0.56 -3.96
CA THR A 175 -3.69 1.15 -2.86
C THR A 175 -2.19 0.92 -3.03
N MET A 176 -1.81 -0.26 -3.54
CA MET A 176 -0.42 -0.61 -3.88
C MET A 176 0.16 0.32 -4.94
N GLY A 177 -0.58 0.64 -5.99
CA GLY A 177 -0.09 1.50 -7.07
C GLY A 177 0.26 2.91 -6.61
N ALA A 178 -0.49 3.47 -5.63
CA ALA A 178 -0.12 4.73 -4.99
C ALA A 178 1.23 4.64 -4.25
N GLY A 179 1.52 3.43 -3.74
CA GLY A 179 2.79 3.01 -3.15
C GLY A 179 3.93 2.80 -4.16
N LEU A 180 3.65 2.71 -5.46
CA LEU A 180 4.68 2.55 -6.50
C LEU A 180 5.04 3.88 -7.18
N LEU A 181 4.27 4.95 -6.94
CA LEU A 181 4.47 6.25 -7.58
C LEU A 181 5.89 6.81 -7.35
N PRO A 182 6.54 7.41 -8.36
CA PRO A 182 7.93 7.87 -8.25
C PRO A 182 8.10 9.04 -7.26
N GLY A 183 9.36 9.33 -6.92
CA GLY A 183 9.71 10.57 -6.21
C GLY A 183 9.39 10.60 -4.71
N TRP A 184 9.32 9.46 -4.02
CA TRP A 184 9.17 9.32 -2.56
C TRP A 184 10.00 10.29 -1.71
N GLN A 185 11.22 10.58 -2.16
CA GLN A 185 12.18 11.40 -1.42
C GLN A 185 12.23 12.85 -1.88
N ARG A 186 11.82 13.13 -3.14
CA ARG A 186 12.06 14.43 -3.81
C ARG A 186 10.78 15.20 -4.10
N LEU A 187 9.66 14.52 -4.36
CA LEU A 187 8.37 15.15 -4.63
C LEU A 187 7.61 15.38 -3.32
N ARG A 188 7.45 16.66 -2.95
CA ARG A 188 6.64 17.10 -1.81
C ARG A 188 5.86 18.37 -2.15
N GLY A 189 4.82 18.65 -1.37
CA GLY A 189 3.99 19.83 -1.55
C GLY A 189 3.03 19.66 -2.72
N ARG A 190 2.80 20.73 -3.49
CA ARG A 190 1.77 20.75 -4.55
C ARG A 190 1.97 19.69 -5.62
N ALA A 191 3.21 19.46 -6.07
CA ALA A 191 3.51 18.45 -7.10
C ALA A 191 3.14 17.03 -6.65
N GLU A 192 3.33 16.72 -5.37
CA GLU A 192 2.91 15.43 -4.81
C GLU A 192 1.38 15.30 -4.78
N LEU A 193 0.66 16.36 -4.41
CA LEU A 193 -0.81 16.33 -4.38
C LEU A 193 -1.40 16.17 -5.79
N VAL A 194 -0.85 16.86 -6.78
CA VAL A 194 -1.28 16.73 -8.18
C VAL A 194 -1.02 15.32 -8.68
N LEU A 195 0.16 14.74 -8.40
CA LEU A 195 0.47 13.36 -8.76
C LEU A 195 -0.54 12.38 -8.14
N LEU A 196 -0.86 12.55 -6.85
CA LEU A 196 -1.82 11.69 -6.15
C LEU A 196 -3.25 11.90 -6.64
N ALA A 197 -3.62 13.12 -7.02
CA ALA A 197 -4.94 13.42 -7.58
C ALA A 197 -5.11 12.77 -8.95
N VAL A 198 -4.11 12.93 -9.84
CA VAL A 198 -4.12 12.32 -11.18
C VAL A 198 -4.11 10.80 -11.08
N TYR A 199 -3.24 10.24 -10.23
CA TYR A 199 -3.23 8.81 -9.95
C TYR A 199 -4.58 8.33 -9.41
N GLY A 200 -5.11 9.01 -8.39
CA GLY A 200 -6.38 8.66 -7.76
C GLY A 200 -7.53 8.65 -8.76
N ALA A 201 -7.62 9.67 -9.62
CA ALA A 201 -8.61 9.72 -10.69
C ALA A 201 -8.48 8.54 -11.66
N ALA A 202 -7.28 8.32 -12.21
CA ALA A 202 -7.05 7.22 -13.15
C ALA A 202 -7.31 5.84 -12.51
N ALA A 203 -6.84 5.65 -11.28
CA ALA A 203 -7.02 4.43 -10.53
C ALA A 203 -8.49 4.19 -10.13
N SER A 204 -9.29 5.25 -9.93
CA SER A 204 -10.74 5.14 -9.67
C SER A 204 -11.49 4.55 -10.86
N PHE A 205 -11.15 4.99 -12.08
CA PHE A 205 -11.69 4.40 -13.32
C PHE A 205 -11.17 2.97 -13.53
N PHE A 206 -9.89 2.71 -13.26
CA PHE A 206 -9.34 1.37 -13.35
C PHE A 206 -10.05 0.39 -12.40
N TYR A 207 -10.27 0.78 -11.14
CA TYR A 207 -11.00 -0.04 -10.17
C TYR A 207 -12.42 -0.35 -10.66
N GLY A 208 -13.15 0.67 -11.12
CA GLY A 208 -14.50 0.50 -11.68
C GLY A 208 -14.52 -0.46 -12.87
N THR A 209 -13.60 -0.25 -13.82
CA THR A 209 -13.46 -1.08 -15.02
C THR A 209 -13.18 -2.54 -14.66
N VAL A 210 -12.19 -2.80 -13.79
CA VAL A 210 -11.84 -4.17 -13.38
C VAL A 210 -13.00 -4.85 -12.65
N MET A 211 -13.72 -4.12 -11.79
CA MET A 211 -14.90 -4.64 -11.10
C MET A 211 -16.08 -4.90 -12.04
N ASN A 212 -16.28 -4.04 -13.04
CA ASN A 212 -17.29 -4.26 -14.06
C ASN A 212 -16.96 -5.46 -14.93
N LEU A 213 -15.69 -5.69 -15.26
CA LEU A 213 -15.29 -6.84 -16.07
C LEU A 213 -15.75 -8.14 -15.41
N GLN A 214 -15.52 -8.24 -14.09
CA GLN A 214 -16.00 -9.34 -13.27
C GLN A 214 -17.54 -9.45 -13.32
N GLY A 215 -18.27 -8.39 -12.99
CA GLY A 215 -19.74 -8.43 -13.01
C GLY A 215 -20.34 -8.74 -14.39
N TRP A 216 -19.76 -8.16 -15.44
CA TRP A 216 -20.22 -8.25 -16.83
C TRP A 216 -20.15 -9.66 -17.39
N THR A 217 -19.06 -10.39 -17.10
CA THR A 217 -18.92 -11.78 -17.56
C THR A 217 -19.83 -12.75 -16.80
N TYR A 218 -20.21 -12.42 -15.56
CA TYR A 218 -21.10 -13.25 -14.74
C TYR A 218 -22.59 -12.93 -14.92
N LEU A 219 -22.96 -11.72 -15.34
CA LEU A 219 -24.33 -11.30 -15.65
C LEU A 219 -24.75 -11.64 -17.10
N ALA A 220 -23.99 -12.48 -17.80
CA ALA A 220 -24.24 -12.94 -19.17
C ALA A 220 -25.57 -13.71 -19.25
N GLY A 221 -26.67 -12.98 -19.46
CA GLY A 221 -28.00 -13.57 -19.52
C GLY A 221 -29.16 -12.58 -19.71
N LEU A 222 -28.93 -11.27 -19.59
CA LEU A 222 -30.00 -10.27 -19.72
C LEU A 222 -30.34 -9.86 -21.17
N SER A 223 -29.77 -10.51 -22.19
CA SER A 223 -30.12 -10.33 -23.62
C SER A 223 -30.16 -8.88 -24.10
N THR A 224 -29.16 -8.07 -23.73
CA THR A 224 -28.96 -6.70 -24.26
C THR A 224 -27.78 -6.68 -25.23
N GLY A 225 -27.77 -5.75 -26.21
CA GLY A 225 -26.70 -5.64 -27.22
C GLY A 225 -25.28 -5.36 -26.68
N VAL A 226 -25.15 -5.12 -25.37
CA VAL A 226 -23.88 -4.91 -24.65
C VAL A 226 -23.49 -6.10 -23.75
N SER A 227 -24.21 -7.22 -23.82
CA SER A 227 -23.92 -8.42 -23.01
C SER A 227 -22.68 -9.18 -23.51
N PHE A 228 -22.00 -9.88 -22.60
CA PHE A 228 -20.91 -10.79 -22.97
C PHE A 228 -21.43 -11.97 -23.81
N VAL A 229 -20.76 -12.28 -24.91
CA VAL A 229 -21.05 -13.43 -25.77
C VAL A 229 -19.86 -14.39 -25.72
N PRO A 230 -19.98 -15.55 -25.04
CA PRO A 230 -18.93 -16.54 -24.99
C PRO A 230 -18.56 -17.08 -26.38
N GLY A 231 -17.27 -17.19 -26.67
CA GLY A 231 -16.76 -17.70 -27.96
C GLY A 231 -16.63 -16.67 -29.08
N ASP A 232 -17.18 -15.45 -28.92
CA ASP A 232 -16.94 -14.36 -29.87
C ASP A 232 -15.49 -13.84 -29.79
N PRO A 233 -14.94 -13.28 -30.88
CA PRO A 233 -13.61 -12.68 -30.87
C PRO A 233 -13.43 -11.68 -29.72
N VAL A 234 -12.28 -11.76 -29.03
CA VAL A 234 -11.98 -10.93 -27.85
C VAL A 234 -12.23 -9.44 -28.10
N HIS A 235 -11.86 -8.94 -29.28
CA HIS A 235 -12.02 -7.53 -29.62
C HIS A 235 -13.49 -7.09 -29.68
N GLU A 236 -14.41 -7.92 -30.16
CA GLU A 236 -15.85 -7.61 -30.19
C GLU A 236 -16.42 -7.57 -28.77
N ASN A 237 -16.01 -8.53 -27.93
CA ASN A 237 -16.37 -8.52 -26.51
C ASN A 237 -15.81 -7.30 -25.78
N LEU A 238 -14.59 -6.85 -26.10
CA LEU A 238 -14.04 -5.61 -25.53
C LEU A 238 -14.84 -4.36 -25.93
N VAL A 239 -15.35 -4.29 -27.16
CA VAL A 239 -16.23 -3.18 -27.60
C VAL A 239 -17.53 -3.18 -26.80
N ARG A 240 -18.17 -4.36 -26.63
CA ARG A 240 -19.39 -4.52 -25.83
C ARG A 240 -19.15 -4.15 -24.36
N PHE A 241 -17.99 -4.55 -23.82
CA PHE A 241 -17.58 -4.22 -22.47
C PHE A 241 -17.37 -2.71 -22.27
N LEU A 242 -16.73 -2.02 -23.22
CA LEU A 242 -16.57 -0.57 -23.16
C LEU A 242 -17.93 0.15 -23.24
N ALA A 243 -18.83 -0.31 -24.12
CA ALA A 243 -20.19 0.20 -24.19
C ALA A 243 -20.96 -0.02 -22.88
N TYR A 244 -20.80 -1.19 -22.25
CA TYR A 244 -21.35 -1.50 -20.93
C TYR A 244 -20.83 -0.55 -19.84
N CYS A 245 -19.52 -0.33 -19.74
CA CYS A 245 -18.92 0.61 -18.79
C CYS A 245 -19.43 2.04 -19.01
N LEU A 246 -19.47 2.50 -20.26
CA LEU A 246 -19.99 3.83 -20.61
C LEU A 246 -21.45 4.02 -20.20
N ALA A 247 -22.28 2.99 -20.42
CA ALA A 247 -23.70 3.03 -20.11
C ALA A 247 -24.01 2.92 -18.61
N THR A 248 -23.19 2.20 -17.84
CA THR A 248 -23.56 1.78 -16.47
C THR A 248 -22.68 2.33 -15.37
N SER A 249 -21.38 2.57 -15.60
CA SER A 249 -20.44 2.85 -14.52
C SER A 249 -19.73 4.20 -14.62
N VAL A 250 -19.59 4.78 -15.81
CA VAL A 250 -18.79 6.01 -15.99
C VAL A 250 -19.24 7.15 -15.09
N GLY A 251 -20.55 7.30 -14.87
CA GLY A 251 -21.08 8.30 -13.93
C GLY A 251 -20.62 8.06 -12.48
N TRP A 252 -20.65 6.80 -12.04
CA TRP A 252 -20.20 6.40 -10.69
C TRP A 252 -18.69 6.54 -10.53
N ASP A 253 -17.93 6.11 -11.54
CA ASP A 253 -16.47 6.19 -11.54
C ASP A 253 -15.99 7.65 -11.59
N LEU A 254 -16.71 8.52 -12.30
CA LEU A 254 -16.47 9.95 -12.32
C LEU A 254 -16.72 10.60 -10.96
N GLY A 255 -17.85 10.29 -10.31
CA GLY A 255 -18.15 10.78 -8.96
C GLY A 255 -17.04 10.44 -7.96
N ARG A 256 -16.57 9.18 -8.01
CA ARG A 256 -15.45 8.69 -7.21
C ARG A 256 -14.15 9.42 -7.51
N ALA A 257 -13.82 9.58 -8.79
CA ALA A 257 -12.60 10.25 -9.23
C ALA A 257 -12.59 11.73 -8.82
N VAL A 258 -13.69 12.44 -9.03
CA VAL A 258 -13.85 13.85 -8.66
C VAL A 258 -13.72 14.01 -7.15
N LEU A 259 -14.42 13.22 -6.35
CA LEU A 259 -14.31 13.31 -4.89
C LEU A 259 -12.89 13.01 -4.42
N THR A 260 -12.25 11.99 -4.98
CA THR A 260 -10.87 11.62 -4.66
C THR A 260 -9.91 12.77 -4.96
N VAL A 261 -10.05 13.41 -6.12
CA VAL A 261 -9.26 14.59 -6.50
C VAL A 261 -9.50 15.76 -5.55
N VAL A 262 -10.76 16.12 -5.31
CA VAL A 262 -11.14 17.26 -4.47
C VAL A 262 -10.59 17.08 -3.05
N LEU A 263 -10.81 15.91 -2.43
CA LEU A 263 -10.30 15.64 -1.09
C LEU A 263 -8.76 15.58 -1.06
N THR A 264 -8.12 15.03 -2.10
CA THR A 264 -6.66 14.98 -2.20
C THR A 264 -6.06 16.38 -2.25
N LEU A 265 -6.64 17.29 -3.02
CA LEU A 265 -6.12 18.66 -3.16
C LEU A 265 -6.44 19.55 -1.95
N THR A 266 -7.56 19.32 -1.27
CA THR A 266 -8.02 20.16 -0.13
C THR A 266 -7.54 19.64 1.22
N VAL A 267 -7.84 18.37 1.54
CA VAL A 267 -7.57 17.73 2.83
C VAL A 267 -6.25 16.96 2.82
N GLY A 268 -5.77 16.55 1.64
CA GLY A 268 -4.55 15.76 1.48
C GLY A 268 -3.29 16.30 2.17
N PRO A 269 -3.00 17.62 2.21
CA PRO A 269 -1.85 18.14 2.96
C PRO A 269 -1.88 17.78 4.46
N ALA A 270 -3.05 17.96 5.08
CA ALA A 270 -3.24 17.69 6.50
C ALA A 270 -3.14 16.19 6.79
N LEU A 271 -3.82 15.37 5.98
CA LEU A 271 -3.84 13.92 6.15
C LEU A 271 -2.46 13.30 5.86
N LEU A 272 -1.75 13.72 4.80
CA LEU A 272 -0.38 13.26 4.54
C LEU A 272 0.56 13.61 5.70
N LYS A 273 0.45 14.80 6.29
CA LYS A 273 1.26 15.20 7.44
C LYS A 273 0.96 14.32 8.66
N ALA A 274 -0.32 14.04 8.93
CA ALA A 274 -0.76 13.18 10.01
C ALA A 274 -0.29 11.73 9.84
N LEU A 275 -0.53 11.13 8.67
CA LEU A 275 -0.11 9.78 8.32
C LEU A 275 1.41 9.62 8.43
N ARG A 276 2.18 10.53 7.83
CA ARG A 276 3.66 10.51 7.92
C ARG A 276 4.15 10.62 9.35
N ARG A 277 3.47 11.39 10.21
CA ARG A 277 3.83 11.51 11.63
C ARG A 277 3.52 10.23 12.38
N ALA A 278 2.38 9.60 12.12
CA ALA A 278 1.99 8.34 12.72
C ALA A 278 2.95 7.19 12.32
N THR A 279 3.22 7.04 11.02
CA THR A 279 4.15 6.01 10.51
C THR A 279 5.57 6.21 11.05
N ARG A 280 6.04 7.46 11.18
CA ARG A 280 7.34 7.72 11.81
C ARG A 280 7.39 7.20 13.25
N ARG A 281 6.38 7.51 14.06
CA ARG A 281 6.31 7.05 15.46
C ARG A 281 6.23 5.52 15.59
N ALA A 282 5.59 4.86 14.62
CA ALA A 282 5.56 3.39 14.57
C ALA A 282 6.95 2.80 14.27
N ALA A 283 7.77 3.44 13.41
CA ALA A 283 9.07 2.92 13.01
C ALA A 283 10.23 3.12 14.02
N PHE A 284 10.06 3.92 15.08
CA PHE A 284 11.15 4.31 15.98
C PHE A 284 11.56 3.27 17.05
N ALA A 285 11.07 2.02 17.01
CA ALA A 285 11.37 1.02 18.04
C ALA A 285 11.82 -0.35 17.50
N ALA A 286 12.49 -0.40 16.34
CA ALA A 286 13.26 -1.59 15.98
C ALA A 286 14.32 -1.83 17.07
N PRO A 287 14.53 -3.06 17.56
CA PRO A 287 15.42 -3.32 18.70
C PRO A 287 16.81 -2.76 18.41
N VAL A 288 17.32 -1.92 19.31
CA VAL A 288 18.74 -1.56 19.32
C VAL A 288 19.47 -2.83 19.76
N ALA A 289 20.02 -3.56 18.80
CA ALA A 289 21.03 -4.56 19.10
C ALA A 289 22.26 -3.80 19.60
N PHE A 290 22.48 -3.81 20.91
CA PHE A 290 23.79 -3.47 21.44
C PHE A 290 24.71 -4.61 21.04
N GLU A 291 25.63 -4.31 20.12
CA GLU A 291 26.73 -5.19 19.81
C GLU A 291 27.61 -5.20 21.06
N ASP A 292 27.61 -6.31 21.80
CA ASP A 292 28.56 -6.52 22.89
C ASP A 292 29.95 -6.43 22.26
N VAL A 293 30.60 -5.28 22.46
CA VAL A 293 32.01 -5.12 22.19
C VAL A 293 32.68 -6.16 23.06
N ARG A 294 33.07 -7.29 22.46
CA ARG A 294 34.03 -8.20 23.07
C ARG A 294 35.21 -7.32 23.45
N ALA A 295 35.38 -7.13 24.76
CA ALA A 295 36.59 -6.55 25.29
C ALA A 295 37.71 -7.48 24.81
N ASP A 296 38.52 -7.00 23.87
CA ASP A 296 39.82 -7.57 23.58
C ASP A 296 40.57 -7.60 24.91
N ALA A 297 40.65 -8.79 25.51
CA ALA A 297 41.53 -9.05 26.62
C ALA A 297 42.95 -8.92 26.07
N PRO A 298 43.80 -8.03 26.61
CA PRO A 298 45.17 -7.91 26.14
C PRO A 298 45.94 -9.22 26.40
N ASP A 299 46.70 -9.63 25.38
CA ASP A 299 47.60 -10.79 25.36
C ASP A 299 48.35 -10.97 26.70
N ALA A 300 48.18 -12.15 27.30
CA ALA A 300 48.98 -12.57 28.45
C ALA A 300 50.43 -12.85 27.98
N PRO A 301 51.46 -12.27 28.63
CA PRO A 301 52.85 -12.49 28.23
C PRO A 301 53.36 -13.90 28.61
N GLY A 302 53.90 -14.60 27.62
CA GLY A 302 55.00 -15.58 27.68
C GLY A 302 55.14 -16.48 28.91
N ALA A 303 54.78 -17.76 28.77
CA ALA A 303 55.30 -18.82 29.63
C ALA A 303 56.78 -19.11 29.29
N PRO A 304 57.68 -19.26 30.28
CA PRO A 304 59.06 -19.65 30.03
C PRO A 304 59.16 -21.13 29.60
N GLN A 305 59.86 -21.37 28.50
CA GLN A 305 60.39 -22.69 28.17
C GLN A 305 61.68 -22.91 28.99
N GLU A 306 61.64 -23.83 29.96
CA GLU A 306 62.85 -24.43 30.52
C GLU A 306 62.75 -25.96 30.57
N ARG A 307 63.77 -26.54 29.94
CA ARG A 307 64.40 -27.87 29.98
C ARG A 307 63.85 -28.95 30.90
#